data_AF-A0AA42L488-F1
#
_entry.id   AF-A0AA42L488-F1
#
_cell.length_a   1.000
_cell.length_b   1.000
_cell.length_c   1.000
_cell.angle_alpha   90.00
_cell.angle_beta   90.00
_cell.angle_gamma   90.00
#
_symmetry.space_group_name_H-M   'P 1'
#
loop_
_entity.id
_entity.type
_entity.pdbx_description
1 polymer ?
#
loop_
_entity_poly.entity_id
_entity_poly.type
_entity_poly.pdbx_seq_one_letter_code
_entity_poly.pdbx_strand_id
1 'polypeptide(L)'
;MTAGNILAKVIVLILVPAVVHFVGIGLQNNVNQGYMDQWLIGNYLFMAAPHLLMAVLAAVSVLSKNTLVRILIGLNIVLIAFAFYIQGFVSPRETGLAWVLYYPLCGLFLLAYGAIRYVVGRGKA
;
A
#
# COMPACT_ATOMS: atom_id res chain seq x y z
N MET A 1 -17.53 -22.77 -1.26
CA MET A 1 -16.07 -22.74 -1.56
C MET A 1 -15.47 -21.31 -1.66
N THR A 2 -16.09 -20.25 -1.14
CA THR A 2 -15.76 -18.86 -1.56
C THR A 2 -15.12 -17.95 -0.50
N ALA A 3 -15.24 -18.24 0.80
CA ALA A 3 -14.73 -17.36 1.86
C ALA A 3 -13.20 -17.45 2.06
N GLY A 4 -12.62 -18.66 1.97
CA GLY A 4 -11.18 -18.89 2.16
C GLY A 4 -10.31 -18.18 1.13
N ASN A 5 -10.76 -18.13 -0.13
CA ASN A 5 -10.02 -17.48 -1.21
C ASN A 5 -9.92 -15.97 -1.07
N ILE A 6 -10.92 -15.31 -0.45
CA ILE A 6 -10.91 -13.86 -0.28
C ILE A 6 -9.98 -13.48 0.87
N LEU A 7 -10.05 -14.21 1.99
CA LEU A 7 -9.17 -13.97 3.13
C LEU A 7 -7.69 -14.13 2.73
N ALA A 8 -7.36 -15.21 2.00
CA ALA A 8 -6.02 -15.44 1.50
C ALA A 8 -5.53 -14.28 0.60
N LYS A 9 -6.37 -13.78 -0.30
CA LYS A 9 -6.04 -12.61 -1.15
C LYS A 9 -5.76 -11.36 -0.32
N VAL A 10 -6.59 -11.08 0.69
CA VAL A 10 -6.40 -9.92 1.57
C VAL A 10 -5.08 -10.03 2.32
N ILE A 11 -4.77 -11.19 2.89
CA ILE A 11 -3.50 -11.44 3.57
C ILE A 11 -2.33 -11.20 2.62
N VAL A 12 -2.35 -11.81 1.43
CA VAL A 12 -1.30 -11.62 0.42
C VAL A 12 -1.12 -10.14 0.09
N LEU A 13 -2.20 -9.41 -0.17
CA LEU A 13 -2.15 -7.99 -0.52
C LEU A 13 -1.69 -7.08 0.63
N ILE A 14 -1.88 -7.47 1.89
CA ILE A 14 -1.37 -6.74 3.06
C ILE A 14 0.12 -7.02 3.29
N LEU A 15 0.63 -8.19 2.85
CA LEU A 15 2.03 -8.57 2.99
C LEU A 15 2.93 -7.96 1.90
N VAL A 16 2.38 -7.52 0.77
CA VAL A 16 3.16 -6.90 -0.32
C VAL A 16 4.03 -5.72 0.16
N PRO A 17 3.56 -4.79 1.02
CA PRO A 17 4.42 -3.78 1.64
C PRO A 17 5.71 -4.31 2.27
N ALA A 18 5.66 -5.48 2.94
CA ALA A 18 6.86 -6.09 3.50
C ALA A 18 7.82 -6.53 2.38
N VAL A 19 7.30 -7.14 1.32
CA VAL A 19 8.10 -7.55 0.16
C VAL A 19 8.75 -6.34 -0.51
N VAL A 20 8.02 -5.24 -0.68
CA VAL A 20 8.55 -3.99 -1.25
C VAL A 20 9.65 -3.40 -0.37
N HIS A 21 9.50 -3.45 0.95
CA HIS A 21 10.56 -3.03 1.88
C HIS A 21 11.82 -3.90 1.73
N PHE A 22 11.68 -5.22 1.84
CA PHE A 22 12.81 -6.15 1.78
C PHE A 22 13.55 -6.11 0.43
N VAL A 23 12.81 -6.15 -0.67
CA VAL A 23 13.40 -6.21 -2.01
C VAL A 23 13.81 -4.80 -2.47
N GLY A 24 12.96 -3.80 -2.29
CA GLY A 24 13.17 -2.47 -2.85
C GLY A 24 14.18 -1.64 -2.07
N ILE A 25 14.09 -1.62 -0.74
CA ILE A 25 14.97 -0.81 0.11
C ILE A 25 16.24 -1.60 0.50
N GLY A 26 16.10 -2.92 0.74
CA GLY A 26 17.24 -3.78 1.06
C GLY A 26 18.31 -3.81 -0.03
N LEU A 27 17.93 -3.76 -1.31
CA LEU A 27 18.88 -3.73 -2.43
C LEU A 27 19.62 -2.39 -2.58
N GLN A 28 19.02 -1.26 -2.18
CA GLN A 28 19.67 0.06 -2.23
C GLN A 28 20.64 0.29 -1.07
N ASN A 29 20.33 -0.26 0.11
CA ASN A 29 21.03 0.02 1.36
C ASN A 29 22.07 -1.04 1.76
N ASN A 30 22.79 -1.63 0.80
CA ASN A 30 23.89 -2.61 1.02
C ASN A 30 24.96 -2.17 2.05
N VAL A 31 24.93 -0.91 2.51
CA VAL A 31 25.86 -0.32 3.46
C VAL A 31 25.37 -0.40 4.92
N ASN A 32 24.09 -0.66 5.21
CA ASN A 32 23.53 -0.61 6.58
C ASN A 32 22.42 -1.63 6.87
N GLN A 33 22.68 -2.93 6.65
CA GLN A 33 21.73 -4.01 6.98
C GLN A 33 21.25 -3.98 8.45
N GLY A 34 22.14 -3.71 9.41
CA GLY A 34 21.77 -3.64 10.83
C GLY A 34 20.74 -2.55 11.17
N TYR A 35 20.73 -1.44 10.43
CA TYR A 35 19.73 -0.39 10.59
C TYR A 35 18.39 -0.77 9.92
N MET A 36 18.44 -1.53 8.82
CA MET A 36 17.24 -2.02 8.14
C MET A 36 16.49 -3.06 8.98
N ASP A 37 17.22 -3.95 9.65
CA ASP A 37 16.65 -5.00 10.50
C ASP A 37 16.00 -4.41 11.76
N GLN A 38 16.64 -3.41 12.38
CA GLN A 38 16.13 -2.76 13.58
C GLN A 38 14.80 -2.02 13.34
N TRP A 39 14.62 -1.45 12.14
CA TRP A 39 13.43 -0.67 11.79
C TRP A 39 12.46 -1.39 10.87
N LEU A 40 12.64 -2.70 10.65
CA LEU A 40 11.83 -3.49 9.74
C LEU A 40 10.33 -3.35 10.02
N ILE A 41 9.93 -3.56 11.28
CA ILE A 41 8.52 -3.52 11.70
C ILE A 41 7.94 -2.11 11.48
N GLY A 42 8.68 -1.08 11.87
CA GLY A 42 8.23 0.31 11.73
C GLY A 42 8.04 0.72 10.27
N ASN A 43 9.01 0.38 9.42
CA ASN A 43 8.94 0.67 7.99
C ASN A 43 7.83 -0.11 7.29
N TYR A 44 7.66 -1.39 7.65
CA TYR A 44 6.52 -2.18 7.17
C TYR A 44 5.19 -1.53 7.57
N LEU A 45 5.00 -1.21 8.85
CA LEU A 45 3.76 -0.61 9.33
C LEU A 45 3.48 0.74 8.67
N PHE A 46 4.51 1.55 8.42
CA PHE A 46 4.39 2.79 7.67
C PHE A 46 3.86 2.56 6.24
N MET A 47 4.46 1.62 5.49
CA MET A 47 4.01 1.32 4.12
C MET A 47 2.64 0.64 4.07
N ALA A 48 2.37 -0.22 5.07
CA ALA A 48 1.15 -1.00 5.18
C ALA A 48 -0.01 -0.23 5.82
N ALA A 49 0.22 0.91 6.47
CA ALA A 49 -0.82 1.66 7.19
C ALA A 49 -2.08 1.94 6.33
N PRO A 50 -1.98 2.38 5.06
CA PRO A 50 -3.16 2.54 4.20
C PRO A 50 -3.90 1.21 3.97
N HIS A 51 -3.17 0.11 3.81
CA HIS A 51 -3.73 -1.23 3.60
C HIS A 51 -4.45 -1.74 4.85
N LEU A 52 -3.83 -1.57 6.02
CA LEU A 52 -4.39 -1.95 7.31
C LEU A 52 -5.65 -1.14 7.63
N LEU A 53 -5.64 0.17 7.36
CA LEU A 53 -6.82 1.02 7.52
C LEU A 53 -7.99 0.48 6.69
N MET A 54 -7.78 0.15 5.41
CA MET A 54 -8.85 -0.40 4.58
C MET A 54 -9.33 -1.77 5.09
N ALA A 55 -8.42 -2.61 5.59
CA ALA A 55 -8.77 -3.90 6.19
C ALA A 55 -9.63 -3.73 7.45
N VAL A 56 -9.31 -2.75 8.31
CA VAL A 56 -10.12 -2.39 9.49
C VAL A 56 -11.50 -1.92 9.07
N LEU A 57 -11.60 -1.03 8.07
CA LEU A 57 -12.90 -0.56 7.56
C LEU A 57 -13.76 -1.69 6.99
N ALA A 58 -13.15 -2.69 6.36
CA ALA A 58 -13.87 -3.88 5.94
C ALA A 58 -14.29 -4.78 7.12
N ALA A 59 -13.48 -4.89 8.17
CA ALA A 59 -13.79 -5.66 9.37
C ALA A 59 -14.98 -5.06 10.14
N VAL A 60 -15.08 -3.72 10.19
CA VAL A 60 -16.24 -3.01 10.76
C VAL A 60 -17.40 -2.84 9.76
N SER A 61 -17.41 -3.62 8.67
CA SER A 61 -18.48 -3.68 7.67
C SER A 61 -18.80 -2.37 6.93
N VAL A 62 -17.90 -1.38 6.97
CA VAL A 62 -18.00 -0.15 6.16
C VAL A 62 -17.68 -0.42 4.69
N LEU A 63 -16.84 -1.44 4.43
CA LEU A 63 -16.39 -1.79 3.09
C LEU A 63 -16.72 -3.26 2.75
N SER A 64 -17.32 -3.49 1.58
CA SER A 64 -17.53 -4.85 1.09
C SER A 64 -16.20 -5.53 0.76
N LYS A 65 -16.11 -6.84 1.02
CA LYS A 65 -14.90 -7.65 0.79
C LYS A 65 -14.36 -7.54 -0.65
N ASN A 66 -15.25 -7.49 -1.65
CA ASN A 66 -14.85 -7.33 -3.05
C ASN A 66 -14.26 -5.94 -3.34
N THR A 67 -14.77 -4.90 -2.68
CA THR A 67 -14.25 -3.53 -2.82
C THR A 67 -12.91 -3.41 -2.11
N LEU A 68 -12.75 -4.05 -0.93
CA LEU A 68 -11.47 -4.16 -0.23
C LEU A 68 -10.38 -4.71 -1.15
N VAL A 69 -10.61 -5.87 -1.78
CA VAL A 69 -9.60 -6.49 -2.65
C VAL A 69 -9.18 -5.54 -3.78
N ARG A 70 -10.12 -4.82 -4.40
CA ARG A 70 -9.80 -3.86 -5.48
C ARG A 70 -8.99 -2.67 -4.97
N ILE A 71 -9.35 -2.13 -3.81
CA ILE A 71 -8.61 -1.03 -3.19
C ILE A 71 -7.20 -1.48 -2.82
N LEU A 72 -7.05 -2.65 -2.20
CA LEU A 72 -5.75 -3.21 -1.84
C LEU A 72 -4.86 -3.48 -3.07
N ILE A 73 -5.42 -3.95 -4.19
CA ILE A 73 -4.68 -4.05 -5.45
C ILE A 73 -4.19 -2.68 -5.91
N GLY A 74 -5.07 -1.66 -5.91
CA GLY A 74 -4.70 -0.32 -6.31
C GLY A 74 -3.65 0.34 -5.41
N LEU A 75 -3.77 0.18 -4.09
CA LEU A 75 -2.78 0.66 -3.13
C LEU A 75 -1.41 0.01 -3.35
N ASN A 76 -1.38 -1.28 -3.66
CA ASN A 76 -0.12 -1.97 -3.98
C ASN A 76 0.50 -1.47 -5.29
N ILE A 77 -0.30 -1.19 -6.33
CA ILE A 77 0.19 -0.57 -7.56
C ILE A 77 0.79 0.81 -7.26
N VAL A 78 0.11 1.62 -6.45
CA VAL A 78 0.61 2.95 -6.03
C VAL A 78 1.92 2.82 -5.26
N LEU A 79 2.00 1.89 -4.30
CA LEU A 79 3.22 1.65 -3.52
C LEU A 79 4.40 1.22 -4.41
N ILE A 80 4.18 0.28 -5.33
CA ILE A 80 5.22 -0.22 -6.23
C ILE A 80 5.67 0.88 -7.19
N ALA A 81 4.74 1.61 -7.81
CA ALA A 81 5.06 2.73 -8.69
C ALA A 81 5.84 3.83 -7.95
N PHE A 82 5.44 4.13 -6.72
CA PHE A 82 6.12 5.10 -5.87
C PHE A 82 7.53 4.62 -5.50
N ALA A 83 7.69 3.35 -5.14
CA ALA A 83 9.00 2.76 -4.86
C ALA A 83 9.94 2.84 -6.07
N PHE A 84 9.43 2.56 -7.29
CA PHE A 84 10.22 2.74 -8.52
C PHE A 84 10.57 4.20 -8.78
N TYR A 85 9.66 5.13 -8.51
CA TYR A 85 9.97 6.57 -8.60
C TYR A 85 11.10 6.97 -7.66
N ILE A 86 11.04 6.54 -6.39
CA ILE A 86 12.10 6.77 -5.41
C ILE A 86 13.43 6.20 -5.90
N GLN A 87 13.43 4.95 -6.39
CA GLN A 87 14.64 4.28 -6.85
C GLN A 87 15.26 4.92 -8.10
N GLY A 88 14.43 5.39 -9.03
CA GLY A 88 14.89 5.91 -10.32
C GLY A 88 15.24 7.39 -10.31
N PHE A 89 14.62 8.19 -9.44
CA PHE A 89 14.64 9.65 -9.57
C PHE A 89 15.01 10.41 -8.28
N VAL A 90 14.98 9.78 -7.11
CA VAL A 90 15.26 10.46 -5.84
C VAL A 90 16.67 10.14 -5.37
N SER A 91 17.42 11.18 -4.99
CA SER A 91 18.76 11.04 -4.42
C SER A 91 18.70 10.20 -3.13
N PRO A 92 19.68 9.29 -2.88
CA PRO A 92 19.71 8.48 -1.65
C PRO A 92 19.62 9.29 -0.34
N ARG A 93 20.09 10.55 -0.37
CA ARG A 93 20.04 11.46 0.79
C ARG A 93 18.63 12.00 1.06
N GLU A 94 17.76 12.01 0.05
CA GLU A 94 16.41 12.58 0.10
C GLU A 94 15.33 11.49 0.20
N THR A 95 15.69 10.22 0.00
CA THR A 95 14.79 9.05 0.06
C THR A 95 13.87 9.07 1.27
N GLY A 96 14.43 9.28 2.47
CA GLY A 96 13.64 9.31 3.71
C GLY A 96 12.57 10.42 3.73
N LEU A 97 12.91 11.61 3.23
CA LEU A 97 11.98 12.73 3.13
C LEU A 97 10.92 12.49 2.05
N ALA A 98 11.33 11.91 0.92
CA ALA A 98 10.42 11.64 -0.18
C ALA A 98 9.30 10.67 0.22
N TRP A 99 9.56 9.70 1.10
CA TRP A 99 8.52 8.81 1.64
C TRP A 99 7.38 9.53 2.39
N VAL A 100 7.56 10.78 2.82
CA VAL A 100 6.45 11.59 3.37
C VAL A 100 5.33 11.82 2.35
N LEU A 101 5.67 11.86 1.05
CA LEU A 101 4.71 12.05 -0.04
C LEU A 101 3.85 10.80 -0.32
N TYR A 102 4.21 9.66 0.27
CA TYR A 102 3.46 8.41 0.10
C TYR A 102 2.02 8.52 0.61
N TYR A 103 1.81 9.08 1.81
CA TYR A 103 0.46 9.20 2.38
C TYR A 103 -0.46 10.15 1.59
N PRO A 104 -0.04 11.36 1.20
CA PRO A 104 -0.81 12.20 0.29
C PRO A 104 -1.19 11.47 -0.99
N LEU A 105 -0.27 10.70 -1.59
CA LEU A 105 -0.53 9.94 -2.80
C LEU A 105 -1.57 8.84 -2.58
N CYS A 106 -1.49 8.09 -1.47
CA CYS A 106 -2.53 7.13 -1.10
C CYS A 106 -3.90 7.80 -0.89
N GLY A 107 -3.93 8.97 -0.24
CA GLY A 107 -5.14 9.75 -0.04
C GLY A 107 -5.78 10.16 -1.37
N LEU A 108 -4.99 10.70 -2.30
CA LEU A 108 -5.44 11.05 -3.65
C LEU A 108 -5.99 9.84 -4.41
N PHE A 109 -5.31 8.69 -4.33
CA PHE A 109 -5.81 7.46 -4.93
C PHE A 109 -7.18 7.05 -4.34
N LEU A 110 -7.33 7.05 -3.02
CA LEU A 110 -8.59 6.67 -2.37
C LEU A 110 -9.73 7.64 -2.72
N LEU A 111 -9.44 8.95 -2.76
CA LEU A 111 -10.40 9.97 -3.18
C LEU A 111 -10.82 9.77 -4.64
N ALA A 112 -9.87 9.55 -5.55
CA ALA A 112 -10.15 9.28 -6.95
C ALA A 112 -10.96 8.00 -7.13
N TYR A 113 -10.60 6.92 -6.43
CA TYR A 113 -11.35 5.67 -6.45
C TYR A 113 -12.79 5.87 -5.96
N GLY A 114 -12.98 6.59 -4.86
CA GLY A 114 -14.30 6.95 -4.33
C GLY A 114 -15.13 7.76 -5.31
N ALA A 115 -14.54 8.80 -5.91
CA ALA A 115 -15.19 9.66 -6.90
C ALA A 115 -15.63 8.87 -8.15
N ILE A 116 -14.76 8.02 -8.70
CA ILE A 116 -15.09 7.18 -9.87
C ILE A 116 -16.24 6.24 -9.53
N ARG A 117 -16.21 5.60 -8.36
CA ARG A 117 -17.28 4.69 -7.91
C ARG A 117 -18.60 5.41 -7.73
N TYR A 118 -18.57 6.63 -7.20
CA TYR A 118 -19.76 7.47 -7.03
C TYR A 118 -20.38 7.85 -8.38
N VAL A 119 -19.57 8.31 -9.34
CA VAL A 119 -20.03 8.70 -10.69
C VAL A 119 -20.60 7.50 -11.45
N VAL A 120 -19.88 6.37 -11.47
CA VAL A 120 -20.33 5.13 -12.15
C VAL A 120 -21.56 4.53 -11.47
N GLY A 121 -21.69 4.69 -10.16
CA GLY A 121 -22.87 4.24 -9.41
C GLY A 121 -24.13 5.04 -9.74
N ARG A 122 -24.01 6.36 -9.96
CA ARG A 122 -25.15 7.21 -10.37
C ARG A 122 -25.65 6.95 -11.78
N GLY A 123 -24.79 6.49 -12.70
CA GLY A 123 -25.21 6.16 -14.07
C GLY A 123 -26.00 4.86 -14.22
N LYS A 124 -26.21 4.11 -13.12
CA LYS A 124 -26.94 2.83 -13.10
C LYS A 124 -28.24 2.87 -12.27
N ALA A 125 -28.55 4.03 -11.69
CA ALA A 125 -29.80 4.30 -10.96
C ALA A 125 -30.74 5.08 -11.89
#